data_AF-A0A068PD17-F1
#
_entry.id   AF-A0A068PD17-F1
#
_cell.length_a   1.000
_cell.length_b   1.000
_cell.length_c   1.000
_cell.angle_alpha   90.00
_cell.angle_beta   90.00
_cell.angle_gamma   90.00
#
_symmetry.space_group_name_H-M   'P 1'
#
loop_
_entity.id
_entity.type
_entity.pdbx_description
1 polymer ?
#
loop_
_entity_poly.entity_id
_entity_poly.type
_entity_poly.pdbx_seq_one_letter_code
_entity_poly.pdbx_strand_id
1 'polypeptide(L)'
;SPKTKLDEDLESSSESECESDEDSTCSSSSDSEVFDVIAEIKRKKAHPDRLHDELWYNDPGQMNDGPLCKCSAKARRTGIRHSIYPGEEAIKPCRPMTNNAGRLFHYRITVSPPTNFLTDRPTVIEYDDHEYIFEGFSMFAHA
;
A
#
# COMPACT_ATOMS: atom_id res chain seq x y z
N SER A 1 -37.67 -50.78 25.06
CA SER A 1 -36.83 -51.28 26.17
C SER A 1 -35.59 -51.96 25.60
N PRO A 2 -34.41 -51.94 26.25
CA PRO A 2 -34.02 -51.33 27.53
C PRO A 2 -32.71 -50.50 27.50
N LYS A 3 -32.41 -49.87 28.65
CA LYS A 3 -31.13 -49.26 29.07
C LYS A 3 -30.23 -50.30 29.76
N THR A 4 -28.91 -50.07 29.80
CA THR A 4 -27.95 -50.31 30.93
C THR A 4 -26.59 -49.66 30.56
N LYS A 5 -25.97 -48.69 31.26
CA LYS A 5 -25.45 -48.49 32.65
C LYS A 5 -24.04 -49.04 32.92
N LEU A 6 -23.29 -48.25 33.72
CA LEU A 6 -21.96 -48.41 34.38
C LEU A 6 -20.86 -47.59 33.66
N ASP A 7 -20.41 -46.41 34.12
CA ASP A 7 -19.92 -45.87 35.42
C ASP A 7 -18.53 -46.39 35.87
N GLU A 8 -17.78 -45.47 36.49
CA GLU A 8 -16.45 -45.53 37.16
C GLU A 8 -15.22 -45.31 36.25
N ASP A 9 -14.22 -44.46 36.54
CA ASP A 9 -13.91 -43.48 37.60
C ASP A 9 -12.71 -42.66 37.10
N LEU A 10 -12.58 -41.40 37.51
CA LEU A 10 -11.32 -40.84 38.07
C LEU A 10 -11.44 -39.31 38.21
N GLU A 11 -11.67 -38.90 39.46
CA GLU A 11 -11.34 -37.57 39.94
C GLU A 11 -9.84 -37.28 39.79
N SER A 12 -9.51 -36.06 39.40
CA SER A 12 -8.25 -35.44 39.78
C SER A 12 -8.47 -33.93 39.89
N SER A 13 -8.67 -33.48 41.12
CA SER A 13 -8.60 -32.08 41.52
C SER A 13 -7.16 -31.58 41.38
N SER A 14 -7.00 -30.40 40.79
CA SER A 14 -5.80 -29.59 40.96
C SER A 14 -6.22 -28.12 41.00
N GLU A 15 -6.51 -27.67 42.22
CA GLU A 15 -6.51 -26.25 42.56
C GLU A 15 -5.11 -25.66 42.27
N SER A 16 -5.07 -24.65 41.40
CA SER A 16 -3.89 -23.82 41.18
C SER A 16 -4.18 -22.43 41.74
N GLU A 17 -3.52 -22.10 42.84
CA GLU A 17 -3.56 -20.77 43.45
C GLU A 17 -2.55 -19.88 42.73
N CYS A 18 -3.04 -18.82 42.09
CA CYS A 18 -2.21 -17.80 41.47
C CYS A 18 -2.08 -16.60 42.41
N GLU A 19 -0.96 -16.56 43.13
CA GLU A 19 -0.51 -15.38 43.88
C GLU A 19 -0.34 -14.19 42.91
N SER A 20 -1.05 -13.10 43.20
CA SER A 20 -1.00 -11.86 42.42
C SER A 20 0.00 -10.92 43.08
N ASP A 21 1.24 -10.89 42.58
CA ASP A 21 2.22 -9.90 43.00
C ASP A 21 1.96 -8.55 42.33
N GLU A 22 1.81 -7.57 43.20
CA GLU A 22 1.51 -6.17 42.98
C GLU A 22 2.76 -5.41 42.50
N ASP A 23 2.53 -4.27 41.82
CA ASP A 23 3.53 -3.27 41.41
C ASP A 23 4.50 -3.61 40.27
N SER A 24 3.94 -3.86 39.07
CA SER A 24 4.56 -3.31 37.86
C SER A 24 4.06 -1.89 37.65
N THR A 25 4.77 -0.91 38.22
CA THR A 25 4.76 0.48 37.73
C THR A 25 5.20 0.47 36.27
N CYS A 26 4.22 0.31 35.38
CA CYS A 26 4.37 0.57 33.97
C CYS A 26 4.69 2.06 33.84
N SER A 27 5.97 2.38 33.66
CA SER A 27 6.39 3.68 33.15
C SER A 27 5.86 3.80 31.72
N SER A 28 4.58 4.12 31.61
CA SER A 28 3.91 4.53 30.39
C SER A 28 4.37 5.94 30.08
N SER A 29 5.48 6.06 29.37
CA SER A 29 5.85 7.25 28.60
C SER A 29 6.87 6.85 27.53
N SER A 30 6.49 5.90 26.68
CA SER A 30 6.89 6.01 25.28
C SER A 30 5.96 7.04 24.67
N ASP A 31 6.50 8.25 24.50
CA ASP A 31 5.90 9.47 23.96
C ASP A 31 5.37 9.22 22.53
N SER A 32 4.28 8.47 22.45
CA SER A 32 3.51 8.29 21.23
C SER A 32 2.69 9.55 21.11
N GLU A 33 3.29 10.59 20.56
CA GLU A 33 2.59 11.82 20.20
C GLU A 33 1.28 11.41 19.50
N VAL A 34 0.16 11.69 20.18
CA VAL A 34 -1.16 11.41 19.63
C VAL A 34 -1.30 12.35 18.44
N PHE A 35 -1.02 11.83 17.24
CA PHE A 35 -1.15 12.58 16.00
C PHE A 35 -2.55 13.19 15.93
N ASP A 36 -2.63 14.52 16.01
CA ASP A 36 -3.88 15.23 15.84
C ASP A 36 -4.25 15.22 14.35
N VAL A 37 -4.97 14.18 13.96
CA VAL A 37 -5.47 13.97 12.59
C VAL A 37 -6.29 15.17 12.11
N ILE A 38 -7.02 15.84 13.00
CA ILE A 38 -7.85 17.00 12.64
C ILE A 38 -6.95 18.19 12.28
N ALA A 39 -5.91 18.44 13.08
CA ALA A 39 -4.93 19.48 12.78
C ALA A 39 -4.19 19.19 11.47
N GLU A 40 -3.81 17.94 11.23
CA GLU A 40 -3.12 17.54 10.00
C GLU A 40 -4.00 17.70 8.75
N ILE A 41 -5.27 17.29 8.81
CA ILE A 41 -6.23 17.51 7.72
C ILE A 41 -6.41 19.01 7.44
N LYS A 42 -6.51 19.84 8.47
CA LYS A 42 -6.59 21.31 8.31
C LYS A 42 -5.34 21.87 7.66
N ARG A 43 -4.16 21.39 8.07
CA ARG A 43 -2.87 21.78 7.48
C ARG A 43 -2.80 21.40 5.99
N LYS A 44 -3.22 20.20 5.62
CA LYS A 44 -3.28 19.72 4.22
C LYS A 44 -4.24 20.55 3.37
N LYS A 45 -5.41 20.90 3.92
CA LYS A 45 -6.34 21.83 3.28
C LYS A 45 -5.75 23.25 3.16
N ALA A 46 -4.84 23.68 4.03
CA ALA A 46 -4.18 24.98 3.91
C ALA A 46 -2.94 24.98 2.99
N HIS A 47 -2.67 23.90 2.24
CA HIS A 47 -1.46 23.80 1.40
C HIS A 47 -1.43 24.92 0.34
N PRO A 48 -0.30 25.64 0.16
CA PRO A 48 -0.22 26.79 -0.76
C PRO A 48 -0.50 26.41 -2.22
N ASP A 49 -0.11 25.21 -2.62
CA ASP A 49 -0.32 24.71 -3.98
C ASP A 49 -1.69 24.05 -4.20
N ARG A 50 -2.59 24.09 -3.19
CA ARG A 50 -3.94 23.57 -3.34
C ARG A 50 -4.79 24.56 -4.15
N LEU A 51 -5.07 24.20 -5.40
CA LEU A 51 -5.77 25.08 -6.35
C LEU A 51 -7.28 25.22 -6.10
N HIS A 52 -7.92 24.28 -5.39
CA HIS A 52 -9.36 24.28 -5.15
C HIS A 52 -9.71 23.52 -3.85
N ASP A 53 -10.84 23.84 -3.22
CA ASP A 53 -11.23 23.27 -1.92
C ASP A 53 -11.48 21.76 -1.93
N GLU A 54 -11.90 21.22 -3.07
CA GLU A 54 -12.11 19.79 -3.29
C GLU A 54 -10.84 19.04 -3.70
N LEU A 55 -9.77 19.76 -4.03
CA LEU A 55 -8.49 19.17 -4.41
C LEU A 55 -7.59 18.99 -3.20
N TRP A 56 -6.69 18.01 -3.30
CA TRP A 56 -5.67 17.74 -2.31
C TRP A 56 -4.30 17.78 -2.98
N TYR A 57 -3.32 18.38 -2.31
CA TYR A 57 -1.94 18.32 -2.77
C TYR A 57 -1.29 17.02 -2.27
N ASN A 58 -0.60 16.32 -3.18
CA ASN A 58 0.04 15.03 -2.89
C ASN A 58 1.47 15.23 -2.40
N ASP A 59 1.65 15.33 -1.08
CA ASP A 59 2.97 15.35 -0.45
C ASP A 59 3.66 13.96 -0.54
N PRO A 60 4.96 13.89 -0.91
CA PRO A 60 5.69 12.63 -0.96
C PRO A 60 5.66 11.86 0.37
N GLY A 61 5.26 10.59 0.34
CA GLY A 61 5.23 9.71 1.51
C GLY A 61 4.14 10.04 2.53
N GLN A 62 3.15 10.86 2.17
CA GLN A 62 2.04 11.25 3.03
C GLN A 62 0.69 10.83 2.43
N MET A 63 -0.28 10.64 3.31
CA MET A 63 -1.71 10.56 3.03
C MET A 63 -2.39 11.89 3.43
N ASN A 64 -3.71 11.95 3.29
CA ASN A 64 -4.50 13.13 3.66
C ASN A 64 -4.56 13.35 5.19
N ASP A 65 -4.34 12.30 5.97
CA ASP A 65 -4.46 12.23 7.42
C ASP A 65 -3.12 12.03 8.14
N GLY A 66 -2.00 12.14 7.42
CA GLY A 66 -0.64 12.04 7.98
C GLY A 66 0.28 11.11 7.17
N PRO A 67 1.34 10.54 7.76
CA PRO A 67 2.33 9.76 7.01
C PRO A 67 1.75 8.47 6.43
N LEU A 68 2.13 8.14 5.19
CA LEU A 68 1.73 6.90 4.49
C LEU A 68 2.18 5.62 5.21
N CYS A 69 3.24 5.72 6.01
CA CYS A 69 3.82 4.60 6.73
C CYS A 69 4.24 5.00 8.14
N LYS A 70 3.82 4.19 9.12
CA LYS A 70 4.19 4.31 10.56
C LYS A 70 5.15 3.21 11.01
N CYS A 71 5.72 2.44 10.08
CA CYS A 71 6.66 1.39 10.39
C CYS A 71 7.98 1.96 10.91
N SER A 72 8.64 1.22 11.82
CA SER A 72 10.00 1.55 12.26
C SER A 72 10.99 1.54 11.10
N ALA A 73 12.15 2.20 11.27
CA ALA A 73 13.21 2.20 10.26
C ALA A 73 13.68 0.77 9.88
N LYS A 74 13.62 -0.19 10.81
CA LYS A 74 13.91 -1.60 10.51
C LYS A 74 12.82 -2.21 9.62
N ALA A 75 11.55 -1.97 9.94
CA ALA A 75 10.42 -2.51 9.20
C ALA A 75 10.25 -1.85 7.81
N ARG A 76 10.72 -0.62 7.61
CA ARG A 76 10.74 0.05 6.29
C ARG A 76 11.72 -0.56 5.28
N ARG A 77 12.68 -1.36 5.75
CA ARG A 77 13.67 -2.04 4.90
C ARG A 77 13.17 -3.38 4.36
N THR A 78 11.94 -3.77 4.67
CA THR A 78 11.35 -5.02 4.18
C THR A 78 9.87 -4.83 3.88
N GLY A 79 9.31 -5.75 3.06
CA GLY A 79 7.88 -5.87 2.85
C GLY A 79 7.34 -5.11 1.63
N ILE A 80 6.32 -5.71 1.02
CA ILE A 80 5.72 -5.26 -0.23
C ILE A 80 5.09 -3.86 -0.16
N ARG A 81 4.70 -3.39 1.05
CA ARG A 81 4.19 -2.03 1.26
C ARG A 81 5.26 -0.94 1.10
N HIS A 82 6.53 -1.32 1.17
CA HIS A 82 7.68 -0.43 0.94
C HIS A 82 8.33 -0.67 -0.42
N SER A 83 7.64 -1.35 -1.33
CA SER A 83 8.15 -1.71 -2.67
C SER A 83 9.41 -2.57 -2.61
N ILE A 84 9.48 -3.50 -1.65
CA ILE A 84 10.58 -4.45 -1.51
C ILE A 84 10.02 -5.86 -1.72
N TYR A 85 10.29 -6.42 -2.89
CA TYR A 85 9.84 -7.75 -3.27
C TYR A 85 11.01 -8.74 -3.21
N PRO A 86 10.86 -9.89 -2.52
CA PRO A 86 11.93 -10.89 -2.44
C PRO A 86 12.35 -11.38 -3.83
N GLY A 87 13.66 -11.41 -4.09
CA GLY A 87 14.24 -11.85 -5.35
C GLY A 87 14.41 -10.77 -6.41
N GLU A 88 13.91 -9.55 -6.19
CA GLU A 88 14.25 -8.42 -7.07
C GLU A 88 15.72 -8.05 -6.90
N GLU A 89 16.43 -7.98 -8.03
CA GLU A 89 17.81 -7.55 -8.11
C GLU A 89 17.93 -6.22 -8.86
N ALA A 90 19.11 -5.61 -8.82
CA ALA A 90 19.38 -4.39 -9.56
C ALA A 90 19.26 -4.64 -11.07
N ILE A 91 18.33 -3.92 -11.72
CA ILE A 91 18.09 -4.04 -13.16
C ILE A 91 19.30 -3.49 -13.92
N LYS A 92 19.87 -4.31 -14.83
CA LYS A 92 20.99 -3.88 -15.68
C LYS A 92 20.57 -2.73 -16.58
N PRO A 93 21.30 -1.60 -16.63
CA PRO A 93 20.92 -0.45 -17.44
C PRO A 93 20.74 -0.80 -18.93
N CYS A 94 19.74 -0.18 -19.57
CA CYS A 94 19.57 -0.21 -21.02
C CYS A 94 20.65 0.60 -21.73
N ARG A 95 20.83 0.37 -23.04
CA ARG A 95 21.66 1.23 -23.89
C ARG A 95 20.91 2.53 -24.17
N PRO A 96 21.45 3.71 -23.79
CA PRO A 96 20.81 5.00 -24.06
C PRO A 96 20.59 5.21 -25.56
N MET A 97 19.56 5.99 -25.91
CA MET A 97 19.26 6.40 -27.30
C MET A 97 19.06 5.25 -28.31
N THR A 98 18.81 4.02 -27.85
CA THR A 98 18.49 2.86 -28.70
C THR A 98 17.23 2.16 -28.18
N ASN A 99 16.57 1.36 -29.02
CA ASN A 99 15.30 0.72 -28.66
C ASN A 99 15.42 -0.50 -27.74
N ASN A 100 16.62 -1.08 -27.57
CA ASN A 100 16.87 -2.28 -26.74
C ASN A 100 15.97 -3.49 -27.08
N ALA A 101 15.58 -3.69 -28.35
CA ALA A 101 14.62 -4.73 -28.75
C ALA A 101 15.00 -6.18 -28.39
N GLY A 102 16.30 -6.47 -28.23
CA GLY A 102 16.77 -7.79 -27.76
C GLY A 102 16.77 -7.97 -26.24
N ARG A 103 16.31 -6.98 -25.47
CA ARG A 103 16.32 -6.97 -24.00
C ARG A 103 14.99 -6.59 -23.37
N LEU A 104 14.15 -5.88 -24.10
CA LEU A 104 12.86 -5.38 -23.63
C LEU A 104 11.72 -6.14 -24.32
N PHE A 105 10.90 -6.81 -23.51
CA PHE A 105 9.68 -7.45 -23.98
C PHE A 105 8.55 -6.42 -24.03
N HIS A 106 7.90 -6.30 -25.18
CA HIS A 106 6.83 -5.33 -25.42
C HIS A 106 5.47 -5.95 -25.17
N TYR A 107 4.65 -5.24 -24.39
CA TYR A 107 3.27 -5.60 -24.08
C TYR A 107 2.34 -4.42 -24.35
N ARG A 108 1.16 -4.69 -24.88
CA ARG A 108 0.07 -3.71 -25.00
C ARG A 108 -0.89 -3.89 -23.83
N ILE A 109 -1.11 -2.82 -23.08
CA ILE A 109 -2.04 -2.83 -21.95
C ILE A 109 -3.39 -2.29 -22.43
N THR A 110 -4.46 -3.08 -22.22
CA THR A 110 -5.84 -2.68 -22.55
C THR A 110 -6.74 -2.94 -21.35
N VAL A 111 -7.83 -2.17 -21.23
CA VAL A 111 -8.83 -2.31 -20.17
C VAL A 111 -10.17 -2.72 -20.78
N SER A 112 -10.78 -3.76 -20.21
CA SER A 112 -12.09 -4.26 -20.65
C SER A 112 -12.99 -4.53 -19.44
N PRO A 113 -14.24 -4.03 -19.43
CA PRO A 113 -14.85 -3.19 -20.46
C PRO A 113 -14.31 -1.74 -20.45
N PRO A 114 -14.33 -1.02 -21.59
CA PRO A 114 -13.75 0.32 -21.72
C PRO A 114 -14.66 1.44 -21.18
N THR A 115 -15.46 1.18 -20.14
CA THR A 115 -16.55 2.06 -19.68
C THR A 115 -16.08 3.48 -19.34
N ASN A 116 -14.91 3.63 -18.72
CA ASN A 116 -14.32 4.92 -18.36
C ASN A 116 -13.20 5.37 -19.33
N PHE A 117 -13.00 4.64 -20.43
CA PHE A 117 -11.91 4.91 -21.38
C PHE A 117 -12.36 5.83 -22.52
N LEU A 118 -13.60 5.64 -22.99
CA LEU A 118 -14.17 6.49 -24.04
C LEU A 118 -14.61 7.83 -23.43
N THR A 119 -13.97 8.91 -23.88
CA THR A 119 -14.26 10.29 -23.50
C THR A 119 -14.62 11.10 -24.74
N ASP A 120 -15.51 12.08 -24.61
CA ASP A 120 -15.89 13.00 -25.69
C ASP A 120 -14.70 13.90 -26.13
N ARG A 121 -13.64 13.96 -25.31
CA ARG A 121 -12.44 14.76 -25.57
C ARG A 121 -11.18 13.91 -25.35
N PRO A 122 -10.81 13.05 -26.32
CA PRO A 122 -9.59 12.27 -26.22
C PRO A 122 -8.35 13.15 -26.38
N THR A 123 -7.20 12.67 -25.92
CA THR A 123 -5.91 13.29 -26.23
C THR A 123 -5.56 12.99 -27.68
N VAL A 124 -5.42 14.03 -28.50
CA VAL A 124 -5.10 13.93 -29.93
C VAL A 124 -3.88 14.79 -30.24
N ILE A 125 -3.01 14.29 -31.12
CA ILE A 125 -1.93 15.06 -31.73
C ILE A 125 -2.04 14.97 -33.25
N GLU A 126 -1.68 16.03 -33.96
CA GLU A 126 -1.66 16.08 -35.42
C GLU A 126 -0.23 15.96 -35.95
N TYR A 127 -0.04 15.15 -36.99
CA TYR A 127 1.22 15.03 -37.69
C TYR A 127 0.99 14.55 -39.13
N ASP A 128 1.68 15.16 -40.10
CA ASP A 128 1.61 14.79 -41.53
C ASP A 128 0.17 14.73 -42.08
N ASP A 129 -0.65 15.74 -41.79
CA ASP A 129 -2.08 15.82 -42.15
C ASP A 129 -2.96 14.67 -41.61
N HIS A 130 -2.48 13.94 -40.60
CA HIS A 130 -3.23 12.88 -39.91
C HIS A 130 -3.39 13.18 -38.41
N GLU A 131 -4.54 12.79 -37.87
CA GLU A 131 -4.82 12.82 -36.43
C GLU A 131 -4.41 11.48 -35.77
N TYR A 132 -3.70 11.57 -34.64
CA TYR A 132 -3.30 10.43 -33.82
C TYR A 132 -3.97 10.53 -32.45
N ILE A 133 -4.80 9.54 -32.15
CA ILE A 133 -5.60 9.50 -30.92
C ILE A 133 -4.93 8.59 -29.88
N PHE A 134 -4.89 9.04 -28.62
CA PHE A 134 -4.38 8.23 -27.53
C PHE A 134 -5.21 6.94 -27.32
N GLU A 135 -4.53 5.80 -27.35
CA GLU A 135 -5.15 4.47 -27.23
C GLU A 135 -4.53 3.62 -26.09
N GLY A 136 -4.18 4.26 -24.98
CA GLY A 136 -3.59 3.57 -23.82
C GLY A 136 -2.07 3.47 -23.88
N PHE A 137 -1.51 2.45 -23.21
CA PHE A 137 -0.08 2.38 -22.94
C PHE A 137 0.57 1.11 -23.49
N SER A 138 1.81 1.28 -23.96
CA SER A 138 2.77 0.20 -24.15
C SER A 138 3.64 0.04 -22.92
N MET A 139 3.88 -1.19 -22.49
CA MET A 139 4.80 -1.53 -21.41
C MET A 139 5.99 -2.30 -21.96
N PHE A 140 7.19 -1.92 -21.53
CA PHE A 140 8.44 -2.60 -21.85
C PHE A 140 9.03 -3.17 -20.56
N ALA A 141 9.20 -4.50 -20.49
CA ALA A 141 9.71 -5.18 -19.31
C ALA A 141 11.07 -5.83 -19.59
N HIS A 142 11.94 -5.80 -18.58
CA HIS A 142 13.08 -6.71 -18.50
C HIS A 142 12.59 -8.08 -17.98
N ALA A 143 13.33 -9.14 -18.30
CA ALA A 143 13.17 -10.45 -17.69
C ALA A 143 14.26 -10.70 -16.65
#